data_AF-A0A3N5NTV6-F1
#
_entry.id   AF-A0A3N5NTV6-F1
#
_cell.length_a   1.000
_cell.length_b   1.000
_cell.length_c   1.000
_cell.angle_alpha   90.00
_cell.angle_beta   90.00
_cell.angle_gamma   90.00
#
_symmetry.space_group_name_H-M   'P 1'
#
loop_
_entity.id
_entity.type
_entity.pdbx_description
1 polymer ?
#
loop_
_entity_poly.entity_id
_entity_poly.type
_entity_poly.pdbx_seq_one_letter_code
_entity_poly.pdbx_strand_id
1 'polypeptide(L)'
;MLRRYGRLLVALYVISDALLGIVAFGLAYLLRFSSGLIPVTRGYPPFEQYVAVMPFVAVLVPLAYYFQGVYRLRRGRSRVDDFFLVFIGTVVAVILGVVTTLYVDAYHASPEEQAVGAYQVSRIVWAVFLVINIALTFGSRELVRELLERRWKAGLG
;
A
#
# COMPACT_ATOMS: atom_id res chain seq x y z
N MET A 1 31.41 -2.87 -2.44
CA MET A 1 30.37 -3.49 -3.30
C MET A 1 29.10 -3.88 -2.54
N LEU A 2 29.17 -4.51 -1.36
CA LEU A 2 28.01 -4.86 -0.49
C LEU A 2 27.01 -3.70 -0.22
N ARG A 3 27.47 -2.47 -0.01
CA ARG A 3 26.60 -1.28 0.22
C ARG A 3 25.82 -0.82 -1.03
N ARG A 4 26.30 -1.11 -2.26
CA ARG A 4 25.57 -0.74 -3.49
C ARG A 4 24.41 -1.69 -3.76
N TYR A 5 24.63 -2.99 -3.59
CA TYR A 5 23.56 -4.00 -3.72
C TYR A 5 22.44 -3.80 -2.72
N GLY A 6 22.76 -3.41 -1.48
CA GLY A 6 21.74 -3.07 -0.48
C GLY A 6 20.86 -1.88 -0.87
N ARG A 7 21.45 -0.82 -1.47
CA ARG A 7 20.69 0.35 -1.91
C ARG A 7 19.79 0.05 -3.11
N LEU A 8 20.27 -0.73 -4.08
CA LEU A 8 19.45 -1.16 -5.22
C LEU A 8 18.27 -2.00 -4.75
N LEU A 9 18.50 -2.94 -3.83
CA LEU A 9 17.43 -3.77 -3.26
C LEU A 9 16.38 -2.93 -2.53
N VAL A 10 16.81 -1.96 -1.73
CA VAL A 10 15.88 -1.02 -1.06
C VAL A 10 15.08 -0.22 -2.09
N ALA A 11 15.72 0.30 -3.14
CA ALA A 11 15.01 1.03 -4.20
C ALA A 11 13.97 0.15 -4.90
N LEU A 12 14.30 -1.12 -5.21
CA LEU A 12 13.37 -2.08 -5.77
C LEU A 12 12.18 -2.35 -4.84
N TYR A 13 12.41 -2.47 -3.53
CA TYR A 13 11.31 -2.62 -2.56
C TYR A 13 10.42 -1.38 -2.52
N VAL A 14 10.98 -0.18 -2.47
CA VAL A 14 10.21 1.08 -2.47
C VAL A 14 9.33 1.19 -3.71
N ILE A 15 9.89 0.93 -4.89
CA ILE A 15 9.15 0.96 -6.16
C ILE A 15 8.07 -0.13 -6.19
N SER A 16 8.42 -1.35 -5.79
CA SER A 16 7.45 -2.45 -5.71
C SER A 16 6.30 -2.11 -4.78
N ASP A 17 6.57 -1.54 -3.60
CA ASP A 17 5.52 -1.21 -2.63
C ASP A 17 4.62 -0.08 -3.12
N ALA A 18 5.17 0.92 -3.81
CA ALA A 18 4.38 1.97 -4.44
C ALA A 18 3.40 1.39 -5.47
N LEU A 19 3.90 0.52 -6.36
CA LEU A 19 3.08 -0.14 -7.38
C LEU A 19 2.04 -1.10 -6.76
N LEU A 20 2.44 -1.90 -5.78
CA LEU A 20 1.53 -2.80 -5.08
C LEU A 20 0.48 -2.05 -4.27
N GLY A 21 0.82 -0.88 -3.71
CA GLY A 21 -0.14 0.02 -3.07
C GLY A 21 -1.20 0.52 -4.05
N ILE A 22 -0.79 0.96 -5.24
CA ILE A 22 -1.72 1.36 -6.32
C ILE A 22 -2.64 0.18 -6.70
N VAL A 23 -2.06 -0.99 -6.95
CA VAL A 23 -2.80 -2.20 -7.32
C VAL A 23 -3.77 -2.61 -6.22
N ALA A 24 -3.32 -2.62 -4.96
CA ALA A 24 -4.16 -2.94 -3.81
C ALA A 24 -5.35 -1.98 -3.69
N PHE A 25 -5.14 -0.69 -3.93
CA PHE A 25 -6.19 0.31 -3.84
C PHE A 25 -7.21 0.16 -4.97
N GLY A 26 -6.75 -0.10 -6.19
CA GLY A 26 -7.63 -0.43 -7.32
C GLY A 26 -8.43 -1.72 -7.10
N LEU A 27 -7.80 -2.78 -6.61
CA LEU A 27 -8.48 -4.02 -6.26
C LEU A 27 -9.50 -3.81 -5.13
N ALA A 28 -9.18 -2.96 -4.15
CA ALA A 28 -10.11 -2.65 -3.06
C ALA A 28 -11.36 -1.90 -3.57
N TYR A 29 -11.21 -1.00 -4.54
CA TYR A 29 -12.34 -0.39 -5.24
C TYR A 29 -13.19 -1.45 -5.97
N LEU A 30 -12.56 -2.30 -6.80
CA LEU A 30 -13.26 -3.33 -7.57
C LEU A 30 -13.98 -4.33 -6.65
N LEU A 31 -13.35 -4.72 -5.54
CA LEU A 31 -13.98 -5.60 -4.56
C LEU A 31 -15.14 -4.90 -3.84
N ARG A 32 -15.03 -3.61 -3.54
CA ARG A 32 -16.12 -2.88 -2.88
C ARG A 32 -17.31 -2.64 -3.79
N PHE A 33 -17.08 -2.33 -5.06
CA PHE A 33 -18.10 -1.75 -5.94
C PHE A 33 -18.42 -2.60 -7.18
N SER A 34 -17.55 -3.52 -7.60
CA SER A 34 -17.79 -4.32 -8.81
C SER A 34 -18.06 -5.80 -8.53
N SER A 35 -17.68 -6.30 -7.35
CA SER A 35 -17.79 -7.73 -7.02
C SER A 35 -19.20 -8.21 -6.63
N GLY A 36 -20.08 -7.31 -6.20
CA GLY A 36 -21.37 -7.66 -5.59
C GLY A 36 -21.28 -8.29 -4.19
N LEU A 37 -20.08 -8.49 -3.63
CA LEU A 37 -19.88 -9.13 -2.33
C LEU A 37 -20.27 -8.24 -1.14
N ILE A 38 -20.18 -6.92 -1.29
CA ILE A 38 -20.43 -5.94 -0.22
C ILE A 38 -21.57 -5.02 -0.64
N PRO A 39 -22.71 -4.99 0.08
CA PRO A 39 -23.84 -4.13 -0.26
C PRO A 39 -23.45 -2.65 -0.35
N VAL A 40 -23.87 -1.98 -1.41
CA VAL A 40 -23.63 -0.54 -1.65
C VAL A 40 -24.84 0.25 -1.21
N THR A 41 -24.69 1.10 -0.19
CA THR A 41 -25.81 1.84 0.43
C THR A 41 -25.89 3.31 0.02
N ARG A 42 -24.82 3.88 -0.55
CA ARG A 42 -24.70 5.32 -0.86
C ARG A 42 -24.34 5.62 -2.33
N GLY A 43 -24.70 4.71 -3.24
CA GLY A 43 -24.37 4.83 -4.67
C GLY A 43 -22.92 4.44 -5.01
N TYR A 44 -22.63 4.42 -6.31
CA TYR A 44 -21.33 4.03 -6.86
C TYR A 44 -20.51 5.28 -7.19
N PRO A 45 -19.39 5.54 -6.48
CA PRO A 45 -18.50 6.63 -6.86
C PRO A 45 -17.84 6.34 -8.22
N PRO A 46 -17.58 7.35 -9.06
CA PRO A 46 -16.88 7.15 -10.32
C PRO A 46 -15.44 6.69 -10.09
N PHE A 47 -14.94 5.80 -10.95
CA PHE A 47 -13.60 5.23 -10.80
C PHE A 47 -12.47 6.29 -10.90
N GLU A 48 -12.68 7.33 -11.70
CA GLU A 48 -11.75 8.44 -11.88
C GLU A 48 -11.38 9.12 -10.55
N GLN A 49 -12.35 9.22 -9.63
CA GLN A 49 -12.14 9.71 -8.28
C GLN A 49 -11.06 8.91 -7.53
N TYR A 50 -11.10 7.58 -7.67
CA TYR A 50 -10.13 6.70 -7.03
C TYR A 50 -8.76 6.77 -7.70
N VAL A 51 -8.73 6.94 -9.02
CA VAL A 51 -7.48 7.14 -9.77
C VAL A 51 -6.78 8.42 -9.33
N ALA A 52 -7.51 9.51 -9.06
CA ALA A 52 -6.92 10.75 -8.54
C ALA A 52 -6.22 10.57 -7.18
N VAL A 53 -6.65 9.61 -6.36
CA VAL A 53 -6.06 9.30 -5.05
C VAL A 53 -4.88 8.32 -5.15
N MET A 54 -4.73 7.57 -6.25
CA MET A 54 -3.66 6.58 -6.41
C MET A 54 -2.23 7.14 -6.30
N PRO A 55 -1.88 8.30 -6.88
CA PRO A 55 -0.54 8.89 -6.71
C PRO A 55 -0.22 9.18 -5.25
N PHE A 56 -1.22 9.63 -4.47
CA PHE A 56 -1.07 9.84 -3.04
C PHE A 56 -0.80 8.51 -2.31
N VAL A 57 -1.57 7.44 -2.62
CA VAL A 57 -1.33 6.09 -2.06
C VAL A 57 0.06 5.57 -2.41
N ALA A 58 0.52 5.79 -3.64
CA ALA A 58 1.83 5.36 -4.14
C ALA A 58 3.00 5.96 -3.35
N VAL A 59 2.83 7.17 -2.80
CA VAL A 59 3.81 7.82 -1.92
C VAL A 59 3.59 7.42 -0.47
N LEU A 60 2.33 7.36 -0.03
CA LEU A 60 1.94 7.10 1.35
C LEU A 60 2.41 5.74 1.86
N VAL A 61 2.24 4.68 1.06
CA VAL A 61 2.62 3.31 1.47
C VAL A 61 4.13 3.20 1.72
N PRO A 62 5.01 3.56 0.77
CA PRO A 62 6.45 3.56 1.04
C PRO A 62 6.86 4.50 2.17
N LEU A 63 6.22 5.66 2.29
CA LEU A 63 6.54 6.59 3.37
C LEU A 63 6.25 5.99 4.75
N ALA A 64 5.09 5.37 4.93
CA ALA A 64 4.76 4.68 6.17
C ALA A 64 5.73 3.52 6.46
N TYR A 65 6.11 2.75 5.45
CA TYR A 65 7.07 1.65 5.56
C TYR A 65 8.49 2.14 5.90
N TYR A 66 8.87 3.29 5.37
CA TYR A 66 10.13 3.95 5.71
C TYR A 66 10.19 4.30 7.19
N PHE A 67 9.17 4.97 7.73
CA PHE A 67 9.12 5.32 9.15
C PHE A 67 9.05 4.10 10.06
N GLN A 68 8.31 3.07 9.66
CA GLN A 68 8.24 1.82 10.41
C GLN A 68 9.55 1.02 10.34
N GLY A 69 10.47 1.37 9.45
CA GLY A 69 11.77 0.72 9.32
C GLY A 69 11.72 -0.61 8.57
N VAL A 70 10.69 -0.81 7.74
CA VAL A 70 10.55 -1.97 6.85
C VAL A 70 11.76 -2.09 5.91
N TYR A 71 12.29 -0.96 5.44
CA TYR A 71 13.45 -0.92 4.54
C TYR A 71 14.81 -1.07 5.24
N ARG A 72 14.84 -1.25 6.56
CA ARG A 72 16.10 -1.50 7.28
C ARG A 72 16.52 -2.95 7.06
N LEU A 73 17.48 -3.18 6.16
CA LEU A 73 18.09 -4.48 5.93
C LEU A 73 18.83 -4.94 7.20
N ARG A 74 18.25 -5.91 7.93
CA ARG A 74 18.87 -6.56 9.10
C ARG A 74 19.04 -8.05 8.82
N ARG A 75 20.26 -8.58 9.05
CA ARG A 75 20.52 -10.02 9.00
C ARG A 75 19.81 -10.70 10.18
N GLY A 76 19.15 -11.84 9.93
CA GLY A 76 18.49 -12.63 10.97
C GLY A 76 17.09 -12.14 11.38
N ARG A 77 16.44 -11.25 10.63
CA ARG A 77 15.06 -10.85 10.91
C ARG A 77 14.08 -12.00 10.59
N SER A 78 13.21 -12.33 11.56
CA SER A 78 12.22 -13.38 11.39
C SER A 78 11.11 -12.95 10.43
N ARG A 79 10.40 -13.93 9.85
CA ARG A 79 9.23 -13.66 8.98
C ARG A 79 8.10 -12.97 9.74
N VAL A 80 7.94 -13.32 11.02
CA VAL A 80 6.94 -12.73 11.92
C VAL A 80 7.26 -11.26 12.16
N ASP A 81 8.52 -10.91 12.40
CA ASP A 81 8.92 -9.50 12.55
C ASP A 81 8.64 -8.70 11.28
N ASP A 82 8.97 -9.23 10.10
CA ASP A 82 8.69 -8.57 8.81
C ASP A 82 7.18 -8.37 8.60
N PHE A 83 6.37 -9.38 8.95
CA PHE A 83 4.91 -9.27 8.92
C PHE A 83 4.42 -8.12 9.81
N PHE A 84 4.89 -8.02 11.06
CA PHE A 84 4.47 -6.95 11.96
C PHE A 84 4.91 -5.56 11.49
N LEU A 85 6.09 -5.44 10.87
CA LEU A 85 6.53 -4.17 10.29
C LEU A 85 5.62 -3.74 9.12
N VAL A 86 5.27 -4.68 8.23
CA VAL A 86 4.33 -4.42 7.12
C VAL A 86 2.92 -4.13 7.65
N PHE A 87 2.44 -4.89 8.63
CA PHE A 87 1.14 -4.72 9.25
C PHE A 87 0.99 -3.34 9.88
N ILE A 88 1.89 -2.98 10.81
CA ILE A 88 1.85 -1.68 11.50
C ILE A 88 2.04 -0.55 10.50
N GLY A 89 2.98 -0.69 9.56
CA GLY A 89 3.19 0.30 8.50
C GLY A 89 1.94 0.53 7.65
N THR A 90 1.20 -0.53 7.33
CA THR A 90 -0.04 -0.41 6.54
C THR A 90 -1.17 0.19 7.36
N VAL A 91 -1.28 -0.15 8.64
CA VAL A 91 -2.25 0.48 9.56
C VAL A 91 -1.99 1.99 9.64
N VAL A 92 -0.73 2.41 9.81
CA VAL A 92 -0.35 3.82 9.81
C VAL A 92 -0.69 4.48 8.47
N ALA A 93 -0.37 3.83 7.34
CA ALA A 93 -0.74 4.34 6.02
C ALA A 93 -2.26 4.51 5.86
N VAL A 94 -3.08 3.58 6.35
CA VAL A 94 -4.54 3.68 6.30
C VAL A 94 -5.06 4.82 7.17
N ILE A 95 -4.55 4.96 8.39
CA ILE A 95 -4.96 6.06 9.29
C ILE A 95 -4.63 7.41 8.64
N LEU A 96 -3.41 7.58 8.15
CA LEU A 96 -2.99 8.79 7.46
C LEU A 96 -3.81 9.01 6.18
N GLY A 97 -4.07 7.96 5.42
CA GLY A 97 -4.88 8.02 4.20
C GLY A 97 -6.30 8.51 4.47
N VAL A 98 -6.96 7.95 5.48
CA VAL A 98 -8.30 8.39 5.93
C VAL A 98 -8.26 9.84 6.39
N VAL A 99 -7.32 10.20 7.28
CA VAL A 99 -7.24 11.56 7.82
C VAL A 99 -6.95 12.58 6.72
N THR A 100 -5.99 12.31 5.84
CA THR A 100 -5.63 13.23 4.75
C THR A 100 -6.77 13.37 3.75
N THR A 101 -7.40 12.29 3.32
CA THR A 101 -8.53 12.38 2.36
C THR A 101 -9.70 13.16 2.94
N LEU A 102 -10.06 12.94 4.20
CA LEU A 102 -11.11 13.72 4.87
C LEU A 102 -10.72 15.19 5.08
N TYR A 103 -9.46 15.46 5.43
CA TYR A 103 -8.98 16.83 5.63
C TYR A 103 -8.97 17.62 4.31
N VAL A 104 -8.49 17.01 3.23
CA VAL A 104 -8.49 17.63 1.90
C VAL A 104 -9.92 17.89 1.42
N ASP A 105 -10.82 16.92 1.59
CA ASP A 105 -12.24 17.09 1.26
C ASP A 105 -12.87 18.25 2.03
N ALA A 106 -12.57 18.37 3.33
CA ALA A 106 -13.20 19.38 4.19
C ALA A 106 -12.65 20.81 4.03
N TYR A 107 -11.34 20.96 3.76
CA TYR A 107 -10.68 22.27 3.82
C TYR A 107 -10.11 22.76 2.49
N HIS A 108 -9.90 21.87 1.52
CA HIS A 108 -9.21 22.21 0.28
C HIS A 108 -10.04 21.93 -0.98
N ALA A 109 -11.02 21.04 -0.93
CA ALA A 109 -11.88 20.76 -2.06
C ALA A 109 -12.80 21.95 -2.37
N SER A 110 -12.81 22.38 -3.62
CA SER A 110 -13.76 23.35 -4.14
C SER A 110 -15.21 22.82 -4.05
N PRO A 111 -16.23 23.69 -4.07
CA PRO A 111 -17.62 23.25 -4.08
C PRO A 111 -17.96 22.27 -5.22
N GLU A 112 -17.32 22.43 -6.38
CA GLU A 112 -17.48 21.55 -7.54
C GLU A 112 -16.88 20.15 -7.27
N GLU A 113 -15.69 20.09 -6.69
CA GLU A 113 -15.03 18.83 -6.29
C GLU A 113 -15.81 18.10 -5.20
N GLN A 114 -16.37 18.82 -4.23
CA GLN A 114 -17.21 18.25 -3.18
C GLN A 114 -18.53 17.70 -3.74
N ALA A 115 -19.13 18.37 -4.72
CA ALA A 115 -20.37 17.93 -5.36
C ALA A 115 -20.21 16.59 -6.08
N VAL A 116 -19.03 16.32 -6.64
CA VAL A 116 -18.68 15.03 -7.28
C VAL A 116 -17.99 14.05 -6.32
N GLY A 117 -17.76 14.46 -5.06
CA GLY A 117 -17.11 13.65 -4.04
C GLY A 117 -15.63 13.36 -4.30
N ALA A 118 -14.89 14.24 -4.98
CA ALA A 118 -13.53 14.00 -5.51
C ALA A 118 -12.54 13.30 -4.54
N TYR A 119 -12.63 13.58 -3.24
CA TYR A 119 -11.72 13.03 -2.22
C TYR A 119 -12.41 12.08 -1.21
N GLN A 120 -13.68 11.75 -1.44
CA GLN A 120 -14.48 10.92 -0.53
C GLN A 120 -14.24 9.43 -0.73
N VAL A 121 -13.22 8.90 -0.07
CA VAL A 121 -12.91 7.46 -0.12
C VAL A 121 -13.76 6.69 0.89
N SER A 122 -14.43 5.63 0.42
CA SER A 122 -15.17 4.71 1.30
C SER A 122 -14.29 4.08 2.38
N ARG A 123 -14.72 4.13 3.64
CA ARG A 123 -14.03 3.47 4.78
C ARG A 123 -13.87 1.96 4.57
N ILE A 124 -14.82 1.33 3.88
CA ILE A 124 -14.73 -0.09 3.54
C ILE A 124 -13.61 -0.32 2.50
N VAL A 125 -13.42 0.60 1.55
CA VAL A 125 -12.26 0.51 0.63
C VAL A 125 -10.96 0.60 1.41
N TRP A 126 -10.84 1.50 2.38
CA TRP A 126 -9.65 1.55 3.26
C TRP A 126 -9.43 0.25 4.04
N ALA A 127 -10.49 -0.37 4.55
CA ALA A 127 -10.41 -1.65 5.27
C ALA A 127 -10.02 -2.82 4.34
N VAL A 128 -10.57 -2.88 3.13
CA VAL A 128 -10.22 -3.90 2.13
C VAL A 128 -8.79 -3.68 1.64
N PHE A 129 -8.41 -2.42 1.40
CA PHE A 129 -7.05 -2.02 1.04
C PHE A 129 -6.03 -2.46 2.08
N LEU A 130 -6.31 -2.31 3.38
CA LEU A 130 -5.44 -2.78 4.47
C LEU A 130 -5.06 -4.25 4.26
N VAL A 131 -6.06 -5.11 4.05
CA VAL A 131 -5.88 -6.56 3.91
C VAL A 131 -5.11 -6.89 2.63
N ILE A 132 -5.52 -6.33 1.50
CA ILE A 132 -4.89 -6.62 0.19
C ILE A 132 -3.46 -6.10 0.17
N ASN A 133 -3.22 -4.89 0.65
CA ASN A 133 -1.89 -4.28 0.65
C ASN A 133 -0.93 -5.07 1.54
N ILE A 134 -1.36 -5.54 2.73
CA ILE A 134 -0.55 -6.44 3.55
C ILE A 134 -0.23 -7.73 2.78
N ALA A 135 -1.25 -8.39 2.21
CA ALA A 135 -1.06 -9.65 1.50
C ALA A 135 -0.06 -9.51 0.32
N LEU A 136 -0.21 -8.46 -0.49
CA LEU A 136 0.65 -8.21 -1.65
C LEU A 136 2.08 -7.82 -1.24
N THR A 137 2.24 -6.87 -0.31
CA THR A 137 3.56 -6.34 0.06
C THR A 137 4.36 -7.32 0.93
N PHE A 138 3.70 -8.05 1.84
CA PHE A 138 4.33 -9.14 2.57
C PHE A 138 4.66 -10.33 1.65
N GLY A 139 3.73 -10.72 0.78
CA GLY A 139 3.96 -11.78 -0.21
C GLY A 139 5.11 -11.47 -1.15
N SER A 140 5.22 -10.22 -1.62
CA SER A 140 6.35 -9.75 -2.44
C SER A 140 7.69 -9.92 -1.72
N ARG A 141 7.76 -9.60 -0.42
CA ARG A 141 8.98 -9.77 0.40
C ARG A 141 9.34 -11.23 0.60
N GLU A 142 8.36 -12.09 0.90
CA GLU A 142 8.59 -13.52 1.06
C GLU A 142 9.08 -14.15 -0.24
N LEU A 143 8.51 -13.75 -1.39
CA LEU A 143 8.98 -14.20 -2.70
C LEU A 143 10.44 -13.80 -2.96
N VAL A 144 10.80 -12.54 -2.70
CA VAL A 144 12.19 -12.07 -2.87
C VAL A 144 13.14 -12.81 -1.93
N ARG A 145 12.74 -13.01 -0.65
CA ARG A 145 13.50 -13.78 0.33
C ARG A 145 13.77 -15.19 -0.18
N GLU A 146 12.74 -15.91 -0.63
CA GLU A 146 12.89 -17.26 -1.16
C GLU A 146 13.81 -17.32 -2.39
N LEU A 147 13.69 -16.37 -3.32
CA LEU A 147 14.54 -16.31 -4.51
C LEU A 147 16.01 -16.10 -4.13
N LEU A 148 16.30 -15.26 -3.14
CA LEU A 148 17.65 -15.02 -2.65
C LEU A 148 18.20 -16.24 -1.89
N GLU A 149 17.39 -16.89 -1.05
CA GLU A 149 17.77 -18.13 -0.36
C GLU A 149 18.09 -19.27 -1.34
N ARG A 150 17.29 -19.41 -2.42
CA ARG A 150 17.53 -20.40 -3.48
C ARG A 150 18.84 -20.13 -4.22
N ARG A 151 19.12 -18.87 -4.58
CA ARG A 151 20.39 -18.48 -5.22
C ARG A 151 21.60 -18.77 -4.35
N TRP A 152 21.51 -18.45 -3.06
CA TRP A 152 22.57 -18.75 -2.11
C TRP A 152 22.83 -20.26 -1.99
N LYS A 153 21.76 -21.08 -1.88
CA LYS A 153 21.88 -22.55 -1.84
C LYS A 153 22.48 -23.13 -3.13
N ALA A 154 22.26 -22.48 -4.27
CA ALA A 154 22.85 -22.86 -5.55
C ALA A 154 24.31 -22.39 -5.73
N GLY A 155 24.92 -21.73 -4.74
CA GLY A 155 26.29 -21.22 -4.82
C GLY A 155 26.47 -19.96 -5.67
N LEU A 156 25.37 -19.32 -6.09
CA LEU A 156 25.36 -18.08 -6.85
C LEU A 156 25.24 -16.89 -5.89
N GLY A 157 26.34 -16.58 -5.18
CA GLY A 157 26.44 -15.50 -4.18
C GLY A 157 27.29 -14.33 -4.63
#